data_AF-A0A174BE59-F1
#
_entry.id   AF-A0A174BE59-F1
#
_cell.length_a   1.000
_cell.length_b   1.000
_cell.length_c   1.000
_cell.angle_alpha   90.00
_cell.angle_beta   90.00
_cell.angle_gamma   90.00
#
_symmetry.space_group_name_H-M   'P 1'
#
loop_
_entity.id
_entity.type
_entity.pdbx_description
1 polymer ?
#
loop_
_entity_poly.entity_id
_entity_poly.type
_entity_poly.pdbx_seq_one_letter_code
_entity_poly.pdbx_strand_id
1 'polypeptide(L)'
;MSPDSRLKARVKFLKGQLSVGQTLYFAPWDAYEMKEDEIRLEPVQIKHIPESGGAVKVLRANGQTCSFGINRNGRVEFHFGYLASAPSSMAQAVFLSEERFWRWREFYRLLNELHASGIAECYFSPTDSGLKAARIVYDILENENTDYQNVSCAGCGFADAQGALVCSGCVRQKGLTDRWRAL
;
A
#
# COMPACT_ATOMS: atom_id res chain seq x y z
N MET A 1 24.42 -0.33 -18.55
CA MET A 1 24.23 -1.05 -17.26
C MET A 1 23.51 -2.36 -17.53
N SER A 2 24.08 -3.50 -17.13
CA SER A 2 23.44 -4.81 -17.25
C SER A 2 22.19 -4.93 -16.36
N PRO A 3 21.22 -5.81 -16.68
CA PRO A 3 20.06 -6.07 -15.82
C PRO A 3 20.43 -6.39 -14.37
N ASP A 4 21.50 -7.17 -14.16
CA ASP A 4 22.01 -7.52 -12.83
C ASP A 4 22.55 -6.29 -12.06
N SER A 5 23.22 -5.36 -12.75
CA SER A 5 23.70 -4.11 -12.14
C SER A 5 22.55 -3.19 -11.70
N ARG A 6 21.44 -3.15 -12.46
CA ARG A 6 20.23 -2.39 -12.09
C ARG A 6 19.55 -3.02 -10.87
N LEU A 7 19.45 -4.34 -10.82
CA LEU A 7 18.88 -5.07 -9.69
C LEU A 7 19.67 -4.83 -8.40
N LYS A 8 21.01 -4.91 -8.47
CA LYS A 8 21.89 -4.64 -7.32
C LYS A 8 21.75 -3.21 -6.80
N ALA A 9 21.78 -2.21 -7.69
CA ALA A 9 21.58 -0.81 -7.32
C ALA A 9 20.22 -0.58 -6.65
N ARG A 10 19.18 -1.23 -7.16
CA ARG A 10 17.83 -1.16 -6.61
C ARG A 10 17.72 -1.77 -5.21
N VAL A 11 18.28 -2.97 -5.00
CA VAL A 11 18.31 -3.60 -3.67
C VAL A 11 19.08 -2.71 -2.68
N LYS A 12 20.18 -2.09 -3.11
CA LYS A 12 20.92 -1.13 -2.31
C LYS A 12 20.06 0.09 -1.92
N PHE A 13 19.33 0.66 -2.87
CA PHE A 13 18.40 1.77 -2.61
C PHE A 13 17.30 1.39 -1.60
N LEU A 14 16.66 0.23 -1.77
CA LEU A 14 15.59 -0.22 -0.87
C LEU A 14 16.12 -0.49 0.55
N LYS A 15 17.32 -1.08 0.67
CA LYS A 15 17.99 -1.25 1.98
C LYS A 15 18.32 0.07 2.65
N GLY A 16 18.62 1.12 1.89
CA GLY A 16 18.85 2.47 2.42
C GLY A 16 17.63 3.08 3.12
N GLN A 17 16.44 2.50 2.97
CA GLN A 17 15.23 2.90 3.69
C GLN A 17 15.10 2.21 5.06
N LEU A 18 16.01 1.30 5.39
CA LEU A 18 15.97 0.48 6.60
C LEU A 18 16.99 0.94 7.63
N SER A 19 16.69 0.72 8.90
CA SER A 19 17.63 0.93 10.01
C SER A 19 17.59 -0.24 11.00
N VAL A 20 18.74 -0.61 11.58
CA VAL A 20 18.75 -1.58 12.69
C VAL A 20 17.96 -1.00 13.87
N GLY A 21 17.14 -1.84 14.51
CA GLY A 21 16.20 -1.44 15.55
C GLY A 21 14.85 -0.93 15.04
N GLN A 22 14.69 -0.69 13.73
CA GLN A 22 13.40 -0.31 13.15
C GLN A 22 12.36 -1.43 13.32
N THR A 23 11.13 -1.06 13.68
CA THR A 23 9.98 -1.96 13.68
C THR A 23 9.41 -2.11 12.26
N LEU A 24 9.16 -3.35 11.86
CA LEU A 24 8.40 -3.75 10.68
C LEU A 24 7.18 -4.56 11.12
N TYR A 25 6.25 -4.79 10.20
CA TYR A 25 5.03 -5.56 10.46
C TYR A 25 4.93 -6.73 9.50
N PHE A 26 4.72 -7.94 10.03
CA PHE A 26 4.35 -9.10 9.24
C PHE A 26 2.83 -9.27 9.24
N ALA A 27 2.28 -9.58 8.07
CA ALA A 27 0.87 -9.96 7.92
C ALA A 27 0.76 -11.21 7.03
N PRO A 28 -0.26 -12.06 7.24
CA PRO A 28 -0.61 -13.11 6.28
C PRO A 28 -0.84 -12.53 4.88
N TRP A 29 -0.42 -13.24 3.83
CA TRP A 29 -0.61 -12.77 2.45
C TRP A 29 -2.08 -12.64 2.05
N ASP A 30 -2.96 -13.45 2.63
CA ASP A 30 -4.41 -13.46 2.43
C ASP A 30 -5.16 -12.47 3.32
N ALA A 31 -4.45 -11.62 4.08
CA ALA A 31 -5.08 -10.64 4.98
C ALA A 31 -5.98 -9.61 4.28
N TYR A 32 -5.90 -9.48 2.94
CA TYR A 32 -6.85 -8.67 2.18
C TYR A 32 -8.26 -9.28 2.12
N GLU A 33 -8.41 -10.59 2.29
CA GLU A 33 -9.71 -11.29 2.30
C GLU A 33 -10.28 -11.46 3.72
N MET A 34 -9.42 -11.40 4.73
CA MET A 34 -9.80 -11.56 6.14
C MET A 34 -10.67 -10.41 6.65
N LYS A 35 -11.49 -10.69 7.68
CA LYS A 35 -12.19 -9.63 8.41
C LYS A 35 -11.21 -8.79 9.22
N GLU A 36 -11.54 -7.51 9.39
CA GLU A 36 -10.63 -6.54 10.01
C GLU A 36 -10.25 -6.90 11.45
N ASP A 37 -11.22 -7.40 12.22
CA ASP A 37 -11.07 -7.79 13.62
C ASP A 37 -10.26 -9.09 13.81
N GLU A 38 -10.17 -9.91 12.77
CA GLU A 38 -9.37 -11.14 12.73
C GLU A 38 -7.89 -10.87 12.36
N ILE A 39 -7.59 -9.71 11.79
CA ILE A 39 -6.23 -9.36 11.35
C ILE A 39 -5.36 -9.02 12.57
N ARG A 40 -4.20 -9.68 12.64
CA ARG A 40 -3.15 -9.40 13.63
C ARG A 40 -1.84 -9.17 12.92
N LEU A 41 -1.33 -7.94 13.01
CA LEU A 41 0.00 -7.60 12.55
C LEU A 41 1.03 -8.01 13.60
N GLU A 42 2.05 -8.75 13.19
CA GLU A 42 3.14 -9.12 14.07
C GLU A 42 4.27 -8.07 13.95
N PRO A 43 4.53 -7.29 15.01
CA PRO A 43 5.67 -6.38 15.03
C PRO A 43 6.97 -7.17 15.16
N VAL A 44 7.96 -6.82 14.34
CA VAL A 44 9.30 -7.41 14.36
C VAL A 44 10.35 -6.32 14.28
N GLN A 45 11.52 -6.52 14.90
CA GLN A 45 12.60 -5.53 14.88
C GLN A 45 13.74 -5.95 13.96
N ILE A 46 14.24 -5.01 13.15
CA ILE A 46 15.42 -5.26 12.31
C ILE A 46 16.64 -5.48 13.19
N LYS A 47 17.23 -6.68 13.09
CA LYS A 47 18.44 -7.05 13.84
C LYS A 47 19.70 -6.84 13.01
N HIS A 48 19.62 -7.13 11.71
CA HIS A 48 20.78 -7.02 10.83
C HIS A 48 20.36 -6.85 9.36
N ILE A 49 20.95 -5.85 8.72
CA ILE A 49 20.81 -5.57 7.29
C ILE A 49 22.13 -5.98 6.64
N PRO A 50 22.18 -7.04 5.81
CA PRO A 50 23.44 -7.45 5.20
C PRO A 50 23.89 -6.42 4.16
N GLU A 51 25.20 -6.26 3.99
CA GLU A 51 25.78 -5.38 2.95
C GLU A 51 25.44 -5.90 1.53
N SER A 52 25.60 -7.20 1.30
CA SER A 52 25.31 -7.89 0.04
C SER A 52 24.10 -8.84 0.17
N GLY A 53 23.53 -9.28 -0.95
CA GLY A 53 22.34 -10.17 -0.95
C GLY A 53 21.02 -9.46 -0.60
N GLY A 54 19.92 -10.21 -0.50
CA GLY A 54 18.56 -9.64 -0.41
C GLY A 54 17.78 -9.92 0.88
N ALA A 55 18.37 -10.64 1.84
CA ALA A 55 17.64 -11.14 3.01
C ALA A 55 17.96 -10.32 4.28
N VAL A 56 16.96 -9.63 4.84
CA VAL A 56 17.12 -8.84 6.08
C VAL A 56 16.74 -9.71 7.27
N LYS A 57 17.54 -9.68 8.34
CA LYS A 57 17.28 -10.44 9.57
C LYS A 57 16.47 -9.60 10.56
N VAL A 58 15.44 -10.21 11.14
CA VAL A 58 14.57 -9.58 12.14
C VAL A 58 14.41 -10.44 13.38
N LEU A 59 14.07 -9.81 14.50
CA LEU A 59 13.73 -10.42 15.78
C LEU A 59 12.22 -10.33 16.00
N ARG A 60 11.58 -11.47 16.26
CA ARG A 60 10.17 -11.58 16.66
C ARG A 60 10.03 -11.36 18.17
N ALA A 61 8.83 -11.01 18.61
CA ALA A 61 8.52 -10.79 20.03
C ALA A 61 8.80 -12.03 20.91
N ASN A 62 8.67 -13.24 20.36
CA ASN A 62 8.97 -14.50 21.04
C ASN A 62 10.49 -14.83 21.11
N GLY A 63 11.37 -13.91 20.70
CA GLY A 63 12.82 -14.09 20.70
C GLY A 63 13.38 -14.81 19.47
N GLN A 64 12.53 -15.35 18.59
CA GLN A 64 12.99 -16.02 17.38
C GLN A 64 13.54 -15.03 16.35
N THR A 65 14.63 -15.41 15.68
CA THR A 65 15.18 -14.65 14.55
C THR A 65 14.77 -15.31 13.24
N CYS A 66 14.29 -14.51 12.27
CA CYS A 66 14.01 -14.98 10.91
C CYS A 66 14.55 -13.99 9.88
N SER A 67 14.54 -14.38 8.60
CA SER A 67 14.97 -13.52 7.50
C SER A 67 13.87 -13.38 6.45
N PHE A 68 13.72 -12.20 5.86
CA PHE A 68 12.78 -11.95 4.77
C PHE A 68 13.50 -11.41 3.54
N GLY A 69 12.97 -11.73 2.35
CA GLY A 69 13.47 -11.21 1.08
C GLY A 69 12.86 -9.85 0.75
N ILE A 70 13.70 -8.90 0.30
CA ILE A 70 13.22 -7.61 -0.20
C ILE A 70 12.54 -7.80 -1.57
N ASN A 71 11.35 -7.20 -1.74
CA ASN A 71 10.65 -7.18 -3.01
C ASN A 71 11.45 -6.35 -4.03
N ARG A 72 11.80 -6.98 -5.16
CA ARG A 72 12.70 -6.41 -6.17
C ARG A 72 11.95 -5.78 -7.36
N ASN A 73 10.62 -5.80 -7.37
CA ASN A 73 9.76 -5.55 -8.55
C ASN A 73 9.59 -4.08 -9.00
N GLY A 74 10.64 -3.27 -9.02
CA GLY A 74 10.54 -1.99 -9.77
C GLY A 74 9.78 -0.85 -9.07
N ARG A 75 8.74 -1.15 -8.27
CA ARG A 75 7.79 -0.18 -7.74
C ARG A 75 7.86 -0.18 -6.22
N VAL A 76 7.65 0.97 -5.59
CA VAL A 76 7.52 1.06 -4.12
C VAL A 76 6.15 0.50 -3.81
N GLU A 77 6.03 -0.82 -3.89
CA GLU A 77 4.80 -1.51 -3.55
C GLU A 77 4.52 -1.30 -2.06
N PHE A 78 3.25 -1.37 -1.66
CA PHE A 78 2.89 -1.19 -0.27
C PHE A 78 3.59 -2.19 0.66
N HIS A 79 3.77 -3.44 0.20
CA HIS A 79 4.60 -4.42 0.87
C HIS A 79 6.06 -4.31 0.43
N PHE A 80 6.97 -4.37 1.39
CA PHE A 80 8.41 -4.18 1.22
C PHE A 80 9.15 -5.50 0.91
N GLY A 81 8.57 -6.63 1.31
CA GLY A 81 9.20 -7.93 1.17
C GLY A 81 8.27 -9.08 1.53
N TYR A 82 8.82 -10.29 1.50
CA TYR A 82 8.10 -11.51 1.81
C TYR A 82 8.96 -12.45 2.66
N LEU A 83 8.32 -13.14 3.61
CA LEU A 83 8.83 -14.41 4.09
C LEU A 83 8.29 -15.51 3.18
N ALA A 84 9.20 -16.25 2.55
CA ALA A 84 8.83 -17.52 1.96
C ALA A 84 8.32 -18.44 3.07
N SER A 85 7.18 -19.07 2.83
CA SER A 85 6.63 -20.01 3.78
C SER A 85 7.44 -21.30 3.86
N ALA A 86 7.36 -21.97 5.01
CA ALA A 86 7.60 -23.41 5.05
C ALA A 86 6.45 -24.10 4.28
N PRO A 87 6.60 -25.35 3.80
CA PRO A 87 5.58 -26.04 2.99
C PRO A 87 4.16 -26.07 3.59
N SER A 88 4.01 -25.84 4.89
CA SER A 88 2.74 -25.85 5.64
C SER A 88 2.31 -24.50 6.20
N SER A 89 3.02 -23.39 5.92
CA SER A 89 2.64 -22.06 6.41
C SER A 89 2.17 -21.14 5.28
N MET A 90 1.30 -20.20 5.60
CA MET A 90 0.95 -19.12 4.67
C MET A 90 2.17 -18.22 4.47
N ALA A 91 2.38 -17.71 3.25
CA ALA A 91 3.40 -16.69 3.01
C ALA A 91 3.05 -15.41 3.80
N GLN A 92 4.06 -14.72 4.32
CA GLN A 92 3.84 -13.46 5.03
C GLN A 92 4.38 -12.28 4.21
N ALA A 93 3.58 -11.23 4.07
CA ALA A 93 4.00 -9.95 3.55
C ALA A 93 4.66 -9.12 4.66
N VAL A 94 5.66 -8.32 4.28
CA VAL A 94 6.40 -7.44 5.19
C VAL A 94 6.09 -5.99 4.87
N PHE A 95 5.70 -5.21 5.88
CA PHE A 95 5.34 -3.80 5.74
C PHE A 95 6.25 -2.91 6.59
N LEU A 96 6.58 -1.72 6.08
CA LEU A 96 7.36 -0.72 6.82
C LEU A 96 6.53 0.00 7.90
N SER A 97 5.19 -0.06 7.82
CA SER A 97 4.26 0.52 8.78
C SER A 97 2.89 -0.14 8.69
N GLU A 98 2.07 -0.03 9.74
CA GLU A 98 0.66 -0.47 9.72
C GLU A 98 -0.15 0.29 8.66
N GLU A 99 0.11 1.59 8.48
CA GLU A 99 -0.53 2.40 7.45
C GLU A 99 -0.33 1.81 6.04
N ARG A 100 0.88 1.31 5.75
CA ARG A 100 1.15 0.64 4.47
C ARG A 100 0.41 -0.69 4.34
N PHE A 101 0.27 -1.42 5.45
CA PHE A 101 -0.55 -2.63 5.46
C PHE A 101 -2.02 -2.32 5.13
N TRP A 102 -2.61 -1.31 5.78
CA TRP A 102 -4.02 -0.97 5.54
C TRP A 102 -4.26 -0.49 4.10
N ARG A 103 -3.34 0.32 3.55
CA ARG A 103 -3.39 0.73 2.14
C ARG A 103 -3.22 -0.43 1.17
N TRP A 104 -2.34 -1.38 1.48
CA TRP A 104 -2.18 -2.61 0.70
C TRP A 104 -3.46 -3.43 0.70
N ARG A 105 -4.05 -3.65 1.88
CA ARG A 105 -5.29 -4.42 2.03
C ARG A 105 -6.43 -3.79 1.24
N GLU A 106 -6.62 -2.49 1.41
CA GLU A 106 -7.65 -1.74 0.68
C GLU A 106 -7.45 -1.83 -0.83
N PHE A 107 -6.21 -1.68 -1.31
CA PHE A 107 -5.88 -1.80 -2.72
C PHE A 107 -6.31 -3.16 -3.30
N TYR A 108 -5.97 -4.26 -2.64
CA TYR A 108 -6.32 -5.61 -3.12
C TYR A 108 -7.81 -5.91 -2.98
N ARG A 109 -8.49 -5.38 -1.96
CA ARG A 109 -9.93 -5.48 -1.84
C ARG A 109 -10.65 -4.78 -2.99
N LEU A 110 -10.31 -3.52 -3.25
CA LEU A 110 -10.88 -2.76 -4.37
C LEU A 110 -10.62 -3.45 -5.70
N LEU A 111 -9.40 -3.97 -5.90
CA LEU A 111 -9.06 -4.69 -7.12
C LEU A 111 -9.89 -5.97 -7.30
N ASN A 112 -10.09 -6.74 -6.22
CA ASN A 112 -10.92 -7.94 -6.26
C ASN A 112 -12.40 -7.62 -6.55
N GLU A 113 -12.93 -6.56 -5.96
CA GLU A 113 -14.31 -6.13 -6.21
C GLU A 113 -14.48 -5.63 -7.66
N LEU A 114 -13.56 -4.80 -8.16
CA LEU A 114 -13.55 -4.38 -9.57
C LEU A 114 -13.46 -5.56 -10.56
N HIS A 115 -12.63 -6.57 -10.24
CA HIS A 115 -12.55 -7.79 -11.05
C HIS A 115 -13.85 -8.59 -11.03
N ALA A 116 -14.50 -8.70 -9.86
CA ALA A 116 -15.77 -9.40 -9.71
C ALA A 116 -16.89 -8.74 -10.54
N SER A 117 -16.84 -7.41 -10.69
CA SER A 117 -17.74 -6.64 -11.55
C SER A 117 -17.41 -6.69 -13.04
N GLY A 118 -16.49 -7.57 -13.45
CA GLY A 118 -16.15 -7.81 -14.86
C GLY A 118 -15.13 -6.83 -15.43
N ILE A 119 -14.54 -5.95 -14.61
CA ILE A 119 -13.54 -4.97 -15.04
C ILE A 119 -12.14 -5.59 -14.88
N ALA A 120 -11.90 -6.66 -15.63
CA ALA A 120 -10.68 -7.47 -15.52
C ALA A 120 -9.40 -6.77 -16.03
N GLU A 121 -9.51 -5.59 -16.66
CA GLU A 121 -8.39 -4.93 -17.36
C GLU A 121 -7.78 -3.73 -16.60
N CYS A 122 -8.24 -3.43 -15.38
CA CYS A 122 -7.67 -2.35 -14.59
C CYS A 122 -6.34 -2.75 -13.92
N TYR A 123 -5.23 -2.62 -14.67
CA TYR A 123 -3.88 -2.87 -14.15
C TYR A 123 -3.36 -1.72 -13.28
N PHE A 124 -3.88 -1.59 -12.06
CA PHE A 124 -3.29 -0.69 -11.07
C PHE A 124 -2.04 -1.30 -10.44
N SER A 125 -1.09 -0.46 -10.05
CA SER A 125 0.07 -0.90 -9.26
C SER A 125 -0.19 -0.69 -7.78
N PRO A 126 0.22 -1.60 -6.88
CA PRO A 126 -0.03 -1.53 -5.44
C PRO A 126 0.82 -0.43 -4.79
N THR A 127 0.53 0.82 -5.12
CA THR A 127 1.23 2.06 -4.79
C THR A 127 0.20 3.10 -4.39
N ASP A 128 0.60 4.19 -3.71
CA ASP A 128 -0.34 5.27 -3.35
C ASP A 128 -1.11 5.82 -4.57
N SER A 129 -0.45 5.96 -5.71
CA SER A 129 -1.09 6.42 -6.95
C SER A 129 -2.08 5.38 -7.51
N GLY A 130 -1.73 4.09 -7.48
CA GLY A 130 -2.61 3.04 -7.95
C GLY A 130 -3.80 2.81 -7.03
N LEU A 131 -3.64 2.95 -5.72
CA LEU A 131 -4.75 2.95 -4.76
C LEU A 131 -5.72 4.10 -5.01
N LYS A 132 -5.20 5.32 -5.26
CA LYS A 132 -6.05 6.46 -5.63
C LYS A 132 -6.83 6.18 -6.92
N ALA A 133 -6.19 5.61 -7.93
CA ALA A 133 -6.85 5.26 -9.18
C ALA A 133 -7.92 4.17 -8.98
N ALA A 134 -7.62 3.13 -8.21
CA ALA A 134 -8.56 2.07 -7.88
C ALA A 134 -9.80 2.62 -7.12
N ARG A 135 -9.60 3.50 -6.14
CA ARG A 135 -10.71 4.17 -5.42
C ARG A 135 -11.62 4.96 -6.36
N ILE A 136 -11.04 5.76 -7.26
CA ILE A 136 -11.81 6.57 -8.22
C ILE A 136 -12.63 5.67 -9.14
N VAL A 137 -11.98 4.64 -9.70
CA VAL A 137 -12.66 3.73 -10.65
C VAL A 137 -13.74 2.92 -9.95
N TYR A 138 -13.48 2.42 -8.74
CA TYR A 138 -14.48 1.75 -7.93
C TYR A 138 -15.68 2.65 -7.63
N ASP A 139 -15.44 3.89 -7.21
CA ASP A 139 -16.51 4.82 -6.86
C ASP A 139 -17.40 5.17 -8.07
N ILE A 140 -16.80 5.35 -9.25
CA ILE A 140 -17.55 5.61 -10.49
C ILE A 140 -18.38 4.39 -10.91
N LEU A 141 -17.83 3.19 -10.81
CA LEU A 141 -18.41 1.99 -11.44
C LEU A 141 -19.33 1.22 -10.50
N GLU A 142 -18.98 1.09 -9.22
CA GLU A 142 -19.77 0.35 -8.24
C GLU A 142 -20.77 1.23 -7.50
N ASN A 143 -20.39 2.47 -7.17
CA ASN A 143 -21.30 3.41 -6.49
C ASN A 143 -22.08 4.29 -7.47
N GLU A 144 -21.87 4.11 -8.79
CA GLU A 144 -22.42 4.97 -9.86
C GLU A 144 -22.12 6.46 -9.63
N ASN A 145 -21.06 6.77 -8.86
CA ASN A 145 -20.69 8.13 -8.49
C ASN A 145 -19.89 8.79 -9.62
N THR A 146 -20.61 9.08 -10.70
CA THR A 146 -20.10 9.88 -11.82
C THR A 146 -19.90 11.35 -11.41
N ASP A 147 -20.52 11.76 -10.31
CA ASP A 147 -20.37 13.04 -9.63
C ASP A 147 -19.14 13.07 -8.71
N TYR A 148 -17.97 12.60 -9.17
CA TYR A 148 -16.70 12.82 -8.44
C TYR A 148 -16.36 14.33 -8.27
N GLN A 149 -17.24 15.22 -8.76
CA GLN A 149 -17.27 16.66 -8.53
C GLN A 149 -18.13 17.11 -7.32
N ASN A 150 -18.84 16.21 -6.63
CA ASN A 150 -19.68 16.53 -5.46
C ASN A 150 -18.94 16.44 -4.12
N VAL A 151 -17.64 16.73 -4.11
CA VAL A 151 -17.02 17.24 -2.89
C VAL A 151 -17.52 18.67 -2.77
N SER A 152 -18.40 18.97 -1.80
CA SER A 152 -18.71 20.36 -1.50
C SER A 152 -17.41 21.03 -1.08
N CYS A 153 -16.78 21.75 -2.01
CA CYS A 153 -15.65 22.60 -1.71
C CYS A 153 -16.14 23.58 -0.64
N ALA A 154 -15.65 23.46 0.59
CA ALA A 154 -15.92 24.45 1.64
C ALA A 154 -15.25 25.82 1.34
N GLY A 155 -14.64 25.96 0.15
CA GLY A 155 -13.88 27.11 -0.30
C GLY A 155 -12.51 27.14 0.35
N CYS A 156 -11.43 27.08 -0.44
CA CYS A 156 -10.12 27.59 0.01
C CYS A 156 -10.11 29.13 0.13
N GLY A 157 -11.27 29.79 0.04
CA GLY A 157 -11.43 31.24 0.04
C GLY A 157 -11.12 31.93 -1.30
N PHE A 158 -10.65 31.20 -2.31
CA PHE A 158 -10.50 31.72 -3.67
C PHE A 158 -11.81 31.49 -4.43
N ALA A 159 -12.51 32.58 -4.73
CA ALA A 159 -13.74 32.57 -5.51
C ALA A 159 -13.38 32.35 -6.99
N ASP A 160 -13.24 31.08 -7.38
CA ASP A 160 -13.18 30.72 -8.79
C ASP A 160 -14.58 31.03 -9.38
N ALA A 161 -14.62 31.92 -10.36
CA ALA A 161 -15.82 32.56 -10.88
C ALA A 161 -16.96 31.59 -11.23
N GLN A 162 -18.20 32.06 -11.05
CA GLN A 162 -19.43 31.35 -11.41
C GLN A 162 -19.32 30.74 -12.81
N GLY A 163 -19.36 29.40 -12.88
CA GLY A 163 -19.24 28.62 -14.12
C GLY A 163 -18.01 27.70 -14.20
N ALA A 164 -17.09 27.75 -13.24
CA ALA A 164 -15.98 26.80 -13.18
C ALA A 164 -16.43 25.45 -12.58
N LEU A 165 -16.26 24.35 -13.33
CA LEU A 165 -16.55 22.97 -12.91
C LEU A 165 -15.50 22.40 -11.92
N VAL A 166 -14.38 23.09 -11.69
CA VAL A 166 -13.27 22.59 -10.85
C VAL A 166 -12.63 23.74 -10.07
N CYS A 167 -12.45 23.58 -8.76
CA CYS A 167 -11.68 24.54 -7.93
C CYS A 167 -10.19 24.23 -8.02
N SER A 168 -9.42 25.16 -8.59
CA SER A 168 -7.99 25.01 -8.83
C SER A 168 -7.15 24.97 -7.53
N GLY A 169 -7.65 25.55 -6.44
CA GLY A 169 -6.99 25.58 -5.12
C GLY A 169 -7.21 24.35 -4.23
N CYS A 170 -8.23 23.53 -4.50
CA CYS A 170 -8.60 22.38 -3.65
C CYS A 170 -8.03 21.04 -4.15
N VAL A 171 -7.31 21.02 -5.28
CA VAL A 171 -6.80 19.81 -5.93
C VAL A 171 -5.93 18.94 -5.02
N ARG A 172 -5.42 19.46 -3.89
CA ARG A 172 -4.92 18.69 -2.73
C ARG A 172 -4.54 19.65 -1.59
N GLN A 173 -5.20 19.59 -0.44
CA GLN A 173 -4.57 19.98 0.82
C GLN A 173 -4.84 18.98 1.96
N LYS A 174 -3.80 18.82 2.77
CA LYS A 174 -3.46 17.76 3.72
C LYS A 174 -4.38 17.61 4.95
N GLY A 175 -5.61 18.12 4.92
CA GLY A 175 -6.45 18.25 6.12
C GLY A 175 -7.91 17.82 6.00
N LEU A 176 -8.37 17.35 4.84
CA LEU A 176 -9.76 16.95 4.67
C LEU A 176 -9.91 15.46 4.97
N THR A 177 -10.71 15.15 6.00
CA THR A 177 -11.29 13.83 6.21
C THR A 177 -12.62 13.78 5.46
N ASP A 178 -12.84 12.72 4.69
CA ASP A 178 -14.07 12.53 3.93
C ASP A 178 -15.27 12.59 4.89
N ARG A 179 -16.15 13.57 4.69
CA ARG A 179 -17.44 13.62 5.37
C ARG A 179 -18.52 13.32 4.35
N TRP A 180 -18.89 12.05 4.31
CA TRP A 180 -20.08 11.55 3.65
C TRP A 180 -21.30 12.26 4.24
N ARG A 181 -22.16 12.85 3.40
CA ARG A 181 -23.50 13.21 3.86
C ARG A 181 -24.26 11.89 4.04
N ALA A 182 -24.73 11.65 5.25
CA ALA A 182 -25.79 10.66 5.43
C ALA A 182 -27.02 11.15 4.64
N LEU A 183 -27.54 10.29 3.77
CA LEU A 183 -28.84 10.47 3.14
C LEU A 183 -29.95 10.33 4.20
#